data_AF-A0A267DBS2-F1
#
_entry.id   AF-A0A267DBS2-F1
#
_cell.length_a   1.000
_cell.length_b   1.000
_cell.length_c   1.000
_cell.angle_alpha   90.00
_cell.angle_beta   90.00
_cell.angle_gamma   90.00
#
_symmetry.space_group_name_H-M   'P 1'
#
loop_
_entity.id
_entity.type
_entity.pdbx_description
1 polymer ?
#
loop_
_entity_poly.entity_id
_entity_poly.type
_entity_poly.pdbx_seq_one_letter_code
_entity_poly.pdbx_strand_id
1 'polypeptide(L)'
;MQKQKNLLNLQNLVKRDPQSYIQEFETAYDFFKSLFDAFKLAPTKYDRELAEQVMFVSQVSHCYRDKVADFPLMLISLLKQSASLMDSEMRMAFCKALILMRNKGLVTPLDIMQLFCRLFKCQDKLLRRTLSSYIVQDVKNVNAKHKNAKLNSSLQNHMLAVIQEDSI
;
A
#
# COMPACT_ATOMS: atom_id res chain seq x y z
N MET A 1 -11.29 -15.33 -16.00
CA MET A 1 -12.24 -15.73 -14.93
C MET A 1 -11.75 -16.92 -14.08
N GLN A 2 -11.05 -17.91 -14.66
CA GLN A 2 -10.42 -19.03 -13.91
C GLN A 2 -9.32 -18.59 -12.91
N LYS A 3 -8.41 -17.70 -13.34
CA LYS A 3 -7.27 -17.21 -12.51
C LYS A 3 -7.69 -16.46 -11.25
N GLN A 4 -8.66 -15.53 -11.36
CA GLN A 4 -9.14 -14.76 -10.21
C GLN A 4 -9.84 -15.63 -9.16
N LYS A 5 -10.55 -16.68 -9.59
CA LYS A 5 -11.12 -17.70 -8.70
C LYS A 5 -10.02 -18.49 -7.97
N ASN A 6 -8.86 -18.71 -8.61
CA ASN A 6 -7.74 -19.40 -8.00
C ASN A 6 -7.10 -18.57 -6.85
N LEU A 7 -6.84 -17.28 -7.08
CA LEU A 7 -6.26 -16.42 -6.03
C LEU A 7 -7.18 -16.24 -4.82
N LEU A 8 -8.49 -16.10 -5.03
CA LEU A 8 -9.44 -15.98 -3.92
C LEU A 8 -9.52 -17.28 -3.12
N ASN A 9 -9.48 -18.43 -3.79
CA ASN A 9 -9.43 -19.73 -3.13
C ASN A 9 -8.13 -19.88 -2.31
N LEU A 10 -6.98 -19.62 -2.93
CA LEU A 10 -5.68 -19.66 -2.24
C LEU A 10 -5.65 -18.70 -1.05
N GLN A 11 -6.22 -17.49 -1.17
CA GLN A 11 -6.30 -16.55 -0.07
C GLN A 11 -7.04 -17.14 1.15
N ASN A 12 -8.15 -17.84 0.91
CA ASN A 12 -8.93 -18.46 1.97
C ASN A 12 -8.19 -19.64 2.60
N LEU A 13 -7.51 -20.44 1.78
CA LEU A 13 -6.70 -21.58 2.23
C LEU A 13 -5.51 -21.11 3.09
N VAL A 14 -4.73 -20.14 2.60
CA VAL A 14 -3.63 -19.51 3.34
C VAL A 14 -4.11 -18.93 4.68
N LYS A 15 -5.25 -18.24 4.71
CA LYS A 15 -5.78 -17.67 5.95
C LYS A 15 -6.21 -18.74 6.98
N ARG A 16 -6.54 -19.95 6.53
CA ARG A 16 -6.94 -21.07 7.40
C ARG A 16 -5.75 -21.87 7.90
N ASP A 17 -4.78 -22.15 7.03
CA ASP A 17 -3.58 -22.92 7.35
C ASP A 17 -2.35 -22.40 6.60
N PRO A 18 -1.71 -21.33 7.08
CA PRO A 18 -0.57 -20.72 6.39
C PRO A 18 0.60 -21.70 6.13
N GLN A 19 0.85 -22.64 7.03
CA GLN A 19 2.04 -23.50 6.92
C GLN A 19 1.92 -24.44 5.72
N SER A 20 0.73 -24.96 5.46
CA SER A 20 0.50 -25.90 4.35
C SER A 20 0.52 -25.24 2.97
N TYR A 21 0.37 -23.91 2.87
CA TYR A 21 0.26 -23.18 1.60
C TYR A 21 1.41 -22.20 1.36
N ILE A 22 2.55 -22.42 2.01
CA ILE A 22 3.71 -21.53 1.89
C ILE A 22 4.32 -21.56 0.47
N GLN A 23 4.36 -22.72 -0.18
CA GLN A 23 4.99 -22.88 -1.50
C GLN A 23 4.17 -22.20 -2.60
N GLU A 24 2.84 -22.33 -2.54
CA GLU A 24 1.92 -21.64 -3.46
C GLU A 24 1.94 -20.14 -3.23
N PHE A 25 2.08 -19.71 -1.97
CA PHE A 25 2.27 -18.31 -1.66
C PHE A 25 3.59 -17.76 -2.23
N GLU A 26 4.71 -18.44 -2.02
CA GLU A 26 6.01 -18.03 -2.56
C GLU A 26 5.98 -17.94 -4.08
N THR A 27 5.37 -18.92 -4.76
CA THR A 27 5.17 -18.89 -6.21
C THR A 27 4.36 -17.68 -6.66
N ALA A 28 3.25 -17.36 -5.96
CA ALA A 28 2.44 -16.19 -6.26
C ALA A 28 3.22 -14.88 -5.99
N TYR A 29 4.07 -14.87 -4.97
CA TYR A 29 4.88 -13.71 -4.62
C TYR A 29 6.00 -13.44 -5.64
N ASP A 30 6.66 -14.48 -6.15
CA ASP A 30 7.63 -14.35 -7.25
C ASP A 30 6.96 -13.88 -8.55
N PHE A 31 5.74 -14.34 -8.81
CA PHE A 31 4.96 -13.85 -9.93
C PHE A 31 4.59 -12.37 -9.77
N PHE A 32 4.17 -11.95 -8.56
CA PHE A 32 4.00 -10.53 -8.24
C PHE A 32 5.29 -9.74 -8.52
N LYS A 33 6.45 -10.20 -8.06
CA LYS A 33 7.73 -9.50 -8.25
C LYS A 33 8.04 -9.31 -9.74
N SER A 34 7.83 -10.34 -10.53
CA SER A 34 8.02 -10.31 -11.98
C SER A 34 7.11 -9.27 -12.67
N LEU A 35 5.82 -9.26 -12.32
CA LEU A 35 4.86 -8.26 -12.83
C LEU A 35 5.22 -6.85 -12.38
N PHE A 36 5.63 -6.70 -11.13
CA PHE A 36 5.98 -5.42 -10.53
C PHE A 36 7.23 -4.81 -11.21
N ASP A 37 8.24 -5.62 -11.48
CA ASP A 37 9.46 -5.17 -12.16
C ASP A 37 9.20 -4.79 -13.62
N ALA A 38 8.35 -5.52 -14.32
CA ALA A 38 7.88 -5.11 -15.66
C ALA A 38 7.10 -3.78 -15.61
N PHE A 39 6.19 -3.64 -14.65
CA PHE A 39 5.36 -2.44 -14.49
C PHE A 39 6.16 -1.17 -14.17
N LYS A 40 7.25 -1.28 -13.39
CA LYS A 40 8.15 -0.16 -13.08
C LYS A 40 8.69 0.54 -14.32
N LEU A 41 8.90 -0.19 -15.41
CA LEU A 41 9.46 0.36 -16.65
C LEU A 41 8.53 1.37 -17.31
N ALA A 42 7.21 1.18 -17.19
CA ALA A 42 6.20 2.07 -17.79
C ALA A 42 4.88 2.03 -16.98
N PRO A 43 4.79 2.74 -15.83
CA PRO A 43 3.66 2.62 -14.90
C PRO A 43 2.38 3.36 -15.35
N THR A 44 2.25 3.69 -16.63
CA THR A 44 1.25 4.65 -17.14
C THR A 44 -0.11 4.03 -17.49
N LYS A 45 -0.23 2.70 -17.46
CA LYS A 45 -1.46 1.98 -17.79
C LYS A 45 -1.92 1.16 -16.59
N TYR A 46 -3.22 0.93 -16.48
CA TYR A 46 -3.73 -0.02 -15.50
C TYR A 46 -3.30 -1.45 -15.86
N ASP A 47 -2.66 -2.15 -14.91
CA ASP A 47 -2.36 -3.57 -15.02
C ASP A 47 -3.25 -4.35 -14.04
N ARG A 48 -4.26 -5.02 -14.61
CA ARG A 48 -5.23 -5.80 -13.84
C ARG A 48 -4.59 -6.97 -13.12
N GLU A 49 -3.64 -7.67 -13.74
CA GLU A 49 -3.05 -8.88 -13.16
C GLU A 49 -2.17 -8.49 -11.98
N LEU A 50 -1.37 -7.42 -12.13
CA LEU A 50 -0.59 -6.88 -11.02
C LEU A 50 -1.49 -6.35 -9.89
N ALA A 51 -2.59 -5.66 -10.20
CA ALA A 51 -3.53 -5.18 -9.19
C ALA A 51 -4.16 -6.34 -8.38
N GLU A 52 -4.54 -7.42 -9.06
CA GLU A 52 -5.07 -8.64 -8.41
C GLU A 52 -4.02 -9.29 -7.50
N GLN A 53 -2.77 -9.40 -7.96
CA GLN A 53 -1.66 -9.96 -7.16
C GLN A 53 -1.30 -9.09 -5.96
N VAL A 54 -1.20 -7.77 -6.13
CA VAL A 54 -0.94 -6.83 -5.03
C VAL A 54 -2.03 -6.94 -3.96
N MET A 55 -3.29 -7.07 -4.36
CA MET A 55 -4.39 -7.23 -3.41
C MET A 55 -4.31 -8.59 -2.69
N PHE A 56 -4.05 -9.68 -3.41
CA PHE A 56 -3.85 -11.01 -2.83
C PHE A 56 -2.74 -11.01 -1.77
N VAL A 57 -1.53 -10.55 -2.12
CA VAL A 57 -0.39 -10.49 -1.20
C VAL A 57 -0.72 -9.62 0.01
N SER A 58 -1.36 -8.46 -0.18
CA SER A 58 -1.79 -7.59 0.92
C SER A 58 -2.79 -8.29 1.87
N GLN A 59 -3.67 -9.13 1.33
CA GLN A 59 -4.67 -9.87 2.09
C GLN A 59 -4.08 -10.99 2.95
N VAL A 60 -2.95 -11.58 2.56
CA VAL A 60 -2.31 -12.67 3.30
C VAL A 60 -1.02 -12.26 3.99
N SER A 61 -0.47 -11.09 3.72
CA SER A 61 0.82 -10.57 4.25
C SER A 61 1.10 -10.83 5.74
N HIS A 62 0.12 -10.59 6.61
CA HIS A 62 0.23 -10.88 8.05
C HIS A 62 0.53 -12.35 8.43
N CYS A 63 0.23 -13.31 7.55
CA CYS A 63 0.51 -14.74 7.74
C CYS A 63 1.99 -15.07 7.47
N TYR A 64 2.70 -14.25 6.69
CA TYR A 64 4.06 -14.52 6.21
C TYR A 64 4.97 -13.29 6.35
N ARG A 65 4.92 -12.61 7.50
CA ARG A 65 5.57 -11.29 7.71
C ARG A 65 7.04 -11.24 7.27
N ASP A 66 7.80 -12.27 7.61
CA ASP A 66 9.24 -12.34 7.29
C ASP A 66 9.50 -12.46 5.78
N LYS A 67 8.58 -13.11 5.05
CA LYS A 67 8.69 -13.35 3.60
C LYS A 67 8.29 -12.12 2.77
N VAL A 68 7.48 -11.23 3.34
CA VAL A 68 6.94 -10.03 2.66
C VAL A 68 7.47 -8.72 3.22
N ALA A 69 8.60 -8.75 3.94
CA ALA A 69 9.16 -7.55 4.56
C ALA A 69 9.50 -6.44 3.54
N ASP A 70 9.88 -6.83 2.32
CA ASP A 70 10.17 -5.95 1.18
C ASP A 70 8.91 -5.41 0.49
N PHE A 71 7.79 -6.13 0.56
CA PHE A 71 6.57 -5.82 -0.19
C PHE A 71 6.03 -4.39 0.05
N PRO A 72 5.83 -3.90 1.30
CA PRO A 72 5.38 -2.53 1.50
C PRO A 72 6.36 -1.50 0.95
N LEU A 73 7.66 -1.73 1.13
CA LEU A 73 8.73 -0.83 0.69
C LEU A 73 8.77 -0.71 -0.83
N MET A 74 8.52 -1.82 -1.54
CA MET A 74 8.40 -1.85 -3.00
C MET A 74 7.29 -0.89 -3.46
N LEU A 75 6.07 -1.02 -2.92
CA LEU A 75 4.93 -0.16 -3.29
C LEU A 75 5.16 1.30 -2.91
N ILE A 76 5.69 1.56 -1.71
CA ILE A 76 6.01 2.92 -1.24
C ILE A 76 7.02 3.58 -2.17
N SER A 77 8.08 2.87 -2.56
CA SER A 77 9.15 3.41 -3.39
C SER A 77 8.64 3.78 -4.78
N LEU A 78 7.85 2.91 -5.41
CA LEU A 78 7.30 3.18 -6.73
C LEU A 78 6.29 4.33 -6.71
N LEU A 79 5.44 4.43 -5.68
CA LEU A 79 4.55 5.58 -5.52
C LEU A 79 5.34 6.89 -5.29
N LYS A 80 6.41 6.87 -4.49
CA LYS A 80 7.25 8.06 -4.29
C LYS A 80 7.90 8.55 -5.60
N GLN A 81 8.31 7.63 -6.45
CA GLN A 81 9.03 7.92 -7.70
C GLN A 81 8.11 8.33 -8.84
N SER A 82 6.99 7.61 -9.01
CA SER A 82 6.23 7.65 -10.28
C SER A 82 4.73 7.92 -10.11
N ALA A 83 4.24 8.31 -8.91
CA ALA A 83 2.81 8.46 -8.67
C ALA A 83 2.10 9.42 -9.65
N SER A 84 2.72 10.53 -10.05
CA SER A 84 2.09 11.49 -10.98
C SER A 84 1.92 10.95 -12.40
N LEU A 85 2.80 10.05 -12.84
CA LEU A 85 2.74 9.40 -14.15
C LEU A 85 1.93 8.09 -14.12
N MET A 86 1.72 7.56 -12.92
CA MET A 86 1.01 6.31 -12.73
C MET A 86 -0.46 6.44 -13.10
N ASP A 87 -1.00 5.40 -13.73
CA ASP A 87 -2.44 5.25 -13.92
C ASP A 87 -3.20 5.47 -12.59
N SER A 88 -4.32 6.19 -12.64
CA SER A 88 -5.05 6.60 -11.44
C SER A 88 -5.68 5.44 -10.68
N GLU A 89 -6.19 4.44 -11.40
CA GLU A 89 -6.75 3.24 -10.80
C GLU A 89 -5.65 2.39 -10.17
N MET A 90 -4.51 2.27 -10.84
CA MET A 90 -3.36 1.54 -10.30
C MET A 90 -2.78 2.20 -9.05
N ARG A 91 -2.63 3.52 -9.06
CA ARG A 91 -2.21 4.31 -7.90
C ARG A 91 -3.15 4.10 -6.72
N MET A 92 -4.46 4.10 -6.96
CA MET A 92 -5.47 3.81 -5.94
C MET A 92 -5.36 2.37 -5.42
N ALA A 93 -5.12 1.38 -6.29
CA ALA A 93 -4.95 -0.02 -5.89
C ALA A 93 -3.75 -0.18 -4.93
N PHE A 94 -2.60 0.43 -5.22
CA PHE A 94 -1.44 0.41 -4.34
C PHE A 94 -1.71 1.13 -3.01
N CYS A 95 -2.42 2.26 -3.02
CA CYS A 95 -2.79 2.95 -1.78
C CYS A 95 -3.70 2.08 -0.90
N LYS A 96 -4.69 1.40 -1.48
CA LYS A 96 -5.57 0.47 -0.75
C LYS A 96 -4.81 -0.72 -0.15
N ALA A 97 -3.87 -1.28 -0.91
CA ALA A 97 -2.97 -2.33 -0.43
C ALA A 97 -2.15 -1.86 0.78
N LEU A 98 -1.55 -0.67 0.70
CA LEU A 98 -0.78 -0.06 1.79
C LEU A 98 -1.63 0.23 3.03
N ILE A 99 -2.86 0.73 2.85
CA ILE A 99 -3.83 0.90 3.94
C ILE A 99 -4.11 -0.44 4.63
N LEU A 100 -4.31 -1.52 3.86
CA LEU A 100 -4.59 -2.83 4.43
C LEU A 100 -3.40 -3.35 5.25
N MET A 101 -2.18 -3.21 4.73
CA MET A 101 -0.95 -3.62 5.43
C MET A 101 -0.71 -2.80 6.69
N ARG A 102 -0.98 -1.49 6.63
CA ARG A 102 -0.94 -0.57 7.77
C ARG A 102 -1.88 -1.01 8.88
N ASN A 103 -3.14 -1.32 8.54
CA ASN A 103 -4.14 -1.79 9.50
C ASN A 103 -3.74 -3.14 10.14
N LYS A 104 -2.93 -3.95 9.46
CA LYS A 104 -2.38 -5.21 9.97
C LYS A 104 -1.06 -5.05 10.72
N GLY A 105 -0.54 -3.83 10.86
CA GLY A 105 0.70 -3.53 11.56
C GLY A 105 1.98 -3.84 10.79
N LEU A 106 1.92 -4.03 9.46
CA LEU A 106 3.10 -4.24 8.63
C LEU A 106 3.74 -2.93 8.13
N VAL A 107 3.03 -1.80 8.25
CA VAL A 107 3.57 -0.49 7.89
C VAL A 107 3.40 0.46 9.07
N THR A 108 4.43 1.25 9.35
CA THR A 108 4.36 2.24 10.43
C THR A 108 3.39 3.37 10.06
N PRO A 109 2.80 4.05 11.05
CA PRO A 109 1.89 5.16 10.76
C PRO A 109 2.62 6.30 10.06
N LEU A 110 3.85 6.56 10.50
CA LEU A 110 4.65 7.67 10.00
C LEU A 110 4.96 7.48 8.51
N ASP A 111 5.39 6.28 8.09
CA ASP A 111 5.71 6.01 6.69
C ASP A 111 4.50 6.20 5.76
N ILE A 112 3.34 5.70 6.18
CA ILE A 112 2.09 5.81 5.42
C ILE A 112 1.64 7.26 5.33
N MET A 113 1.63 7.98 6.45
CA MET A 113 1.18 9.36 6.48
C MET A 113 2.09 10.26 5.65
N GLN A 114 3.41 10.08 5.72
CA GLN A 114 4.36 10.84 4.90
C GLN A 114 4.15 10.59 3.40
N LEU A 115 3.97 9.32 3.01
CA LEU A 115 3.66 8.95 1.63
C LEU A 115 2.36 9.62 1.17
N PHE A 116 1.28 9.47 1.93
CA PHE A 116 -0.04 9.96 1.51
C PHE A 116 -0.11 11.49 1.46
N CYS A 117 0.62 12.20 2.32
CA CYS A 117 0.78 13.65 2.20
C CYS A 117 1.42 14.03 0.85
N ARG A 118 2.47 13.31 0.42
CA ARG A 118 3.10 13.56 -0.89
C ARG A 118 2.17 13.26 -2.06
N LEU A 119 1.30 12.26 -1.93
CA LEU A 119 0.32 11.91 -2.97
C LEU A 119 -0.80 12.97 -3.14
N PHE A 120 -0.95 13.94 -2.22
CA PHE A 120 -1.88 15.06 -2.44
C PHE A 120 -1.50 15.94 -3.62
N LYS A 121 -0.24 15.92 -4.09
CA LYS A 121 0.20 16.62 -5.30
C LYS A 121 -0.38 16.02 -6.59
N CYS A 122 -0.89 14.78 -6.54
CA CYS A 122 -1.56 14.17 -7.70
C CYS A 122 -2.90 14.88 -8.00
N GLN A 123 -3.15 15.17 -9.27
CA GLN A 123 -4.41 15.77 -9.74
C GLN A 123 -5.56 14.76 -9.83
N ASP A 124 -5.89 14.16 -8.69
CA ASP A 124 -6.86 13.07 -8.58
C ASP A 124 -7.78 13.29 -7.38
N LYS A 125 -8.99 13.81 -7.65
CA LYS A 125 -9.96 14.17 -6.60
C LYS A 125 -10.39 12.97 -5.76
N LEU A 126 -10.54 11.80 -6.38
CA LEU A 126 -10.98 10.59 -5.67
C LEU A 126 -9.87 10.11 -4.73
N LEU A 127 -8.63 10.07 -5.22
CA LEU A 127 -7.46 9.73 -4.40
C LEU A 127 -7.35 10.66 -3.20
N ARG A 128 -7.34 11.99 -3.41
CA ARG A 128 -7.18 12.95 -2.31
C ARG A 128 -8.27 12.79 -1.24
N ARG A 129 -9.53 12.58 -1.64
CA ARG A 129 -10.63 12.31 -0.70
C ARG A 129 -10.40 11.04 0.11
N THR A 130 -10.03 9.94 -0.55
CA THR A 130 -9.76 8.66 0.11
C THR A 130 -8.60 8.76 1.09
N LEU A 131 -7.48 9.38 0.68
CA LEU A 131 -6.29 9.50 1.53
C LEU A 131 -6.54 10.44 2.73
N SER A 132 -7.23 11.56 2.53
CA SER A 132 -7.59 12.48 3.62
C SER A 132 -8.49 11.81 4.66
N SER A 133 -9.54 11.11 4.23
CA SER A 133 -10.41 10.35 5.13
C SER A 133 -9.63 9.30 5.92
N TYR A 134 -8.71 8.58 5.26
CA TYR A 134 -7.89 7.58 5.92
C TYR A 134 -6.90 8.18 6.93
N ILE A 135 -6.16 9.24 6.57
CA ILE A 135 -5.19 9.91 7.46
C ILE A 135 -5.90 10.37 8.74
N VAL A 136 -7.06 11.03 8.61
CA VAL A 136 -7.82 11.50 9.78
C VAL A 136 -8.21 10.33 10.68
N GLN A 137 -8.68 9.22 10.09
CA GLN A 137 -9.07 8.04 10.87
C GLN A 137 -7.86 7.36 11.53
N ASP A 138 -6.74 7.21 10.84
CA ASP A 138 -5.53 6.57 11.39
C ASP A 138 -4.93 7.43 12.52
N VAL A 139 -4.90 8.76 12.39
CA VAL A 139 -4.49 9.66 13.48
C VAL A 139 -5.41 9.50 14.70
N LYS A 140 -6.73 9.45 14.51
CA LYS A 140 -7.68 9.19 15.60
C LYS A 140 -7.40 7.86 16.28
N ASN A 141 -7.20 6.79 15.51
CA ASN A 141 -6.94 5.45 16.02
C ASN A 141 -5.62 5.37 16.80
N VAL A 142 -4.54 5.98 16.28
CA VAL A 142 -3.23 6.04 16.94
C VAL A 142 -3.31 6.79 18.28
N ASN A 143 -4.15 7.81 18.36
CA ASN A 143 -4.34 8.62 19.57
C ASN A 143 -5.47 8.10 20.49
N ALA A 144 -6.11 6.98 20.17
CA ALA A 144 -7.33 6.52 20.85
C ALA A 144 -7.11 6.17 22.33
N LYS A 145 -5.94 5.59 22.68
CA LYS A 145 -5.59 5.26 24.07
C LYS A 145 -4.87 6.42 24.77
N HIS A 146 -3.83 6.94 24.13
CA HIS A 146 -3.05 8.07 24.63
C HIS A 146 -2.56 8.93 23.47
N LYS A 147 -2.32 10.22 23.74
CA LYS A 147 -1.76 11.15 22.75
C LYS A 147 -0.35 10.71 22.34
N ASN A 148 -0.16 10.38 21.06
CA ASN A 148 1.16 10.08 20.51
C ASN A 148 1.85 11.38 20.07
N ALA A 149 2.41 12.12 21.04
CA ALA A 149 3.02 13.43 20.81
C ALA A 149 4.11 13.39 19.73
N LYS A 150 4.99 12.38 19.75
CA LYS A 150 6.06 12.21 18.77
C LYS A 150 5.52 12.10 17.34
N LEU A 151 4.55 11.21 17.12
CA LEU A 151 3.94 11.03 15.81
C LEU A 151 3.21 12.28 15.34
N ASN A 152 2.45 12.92 16.23
CA ASN A 152 1.67 14.11 15.91
C ASN A 152 2.60 15.27 15.49
N SER A 153 3.69 15.51 16.23
CA SER A 153 4.69 16.52 15.88
C SER A 153 5.39 16.19 14.56
N SER A 154 5.80 14.94 14.34
CA SER A 154 6.41 14.54 13.07
C SER A 154 5.46 14.74 11.88
N LEU A 155 4.18 14.41 12.04
CA LEU A 155 3.17 14.61 11.00
C LEU A 155 2.94 16.09 10.69
N GLN A 156 2.83 16.93 11.73
CA GLN A 156 2.66 18.38 11.57
C GLN A 156 3.85 19.00 10.82
N ASN A 157 5.07 18.66 11.23
CA ASN A 157 6.30 19.15 10.57
C ASN A 157 6.33 18.72 9.10
N HIS A 158 5.97 17.47 8.81
CA HIS A 158 5.94 16.96 7.43
C HIS A 158 4.87 17.66 6.59
N MET A 159 3.65 17.81 7.10
CA MET A 159 2.57 18.52 6.40
C MET A 159 2.94 19.99 6.13
N LEU A 160 3.57 20.65 7.09
CA LEU A 160 4.03 22.03 6.94
C LEU A 160 5.10 22.13 5.84
N ALA A 161 6.08 21.22 5.82
CA ALA A 161 7.10 21.17 4.78
C ALA A 161 6.49 20.96 3.39
N VAL A 162 5.51 20.05 3.25
CA VAL A 162 4.81 19.82 1.97
C VAL A 162 4.08 21.08 1.48
N ILE A 163 3.42 21.82 2.37
CA ILE A 163 2.72 23.07 2.01
C ILE A 163 3.71 24.17 1.62
N GLN A 164 4.86 24.26 2.30
CA GLN A 164 5.89 25.25 2.01
C GLN A 164 6.58 24.99 0.67
N GLU A 165 6.83 23.72 0.31
CA GLU A 165 7.36 23.33 -1.01
C GLU A 165 6.44 23.73 -2.17
N ASP A 166 5.13 23.82 -1.94
CA ASP A 166 4.14 24.21 -2.96
C ASP A 166 3.92 25.75 -2.99
N SER A 167 4.52 26.50 -2.07
CA SER A 167 4.39 27.97 -1.95
C SER A 167 5.58 28.75 -2.56
N ILE A 168 6.47 28.06 -3.28
CA ILE A 168 7.64 28.58 -4.00
C ILE A 168 7.51 28.18 -5.47
#